data_AF-A0A4Y9LDU3-F1
#
_entry.id   AF-A0A4Y9LDU3-F1
#
_cell.length_a   1.000
_cell.length_b   1.000
_cell.length_c   1.000
_cell.angle_alpha   90.00
_cell.angle_beta   90.00
_cell.angle_gamma   90.00
#
_symmetry.space_group_name_H-M   'P 1'
#
loop_
_entity.id
_entity.type
_entity.pdbx_description
1 polymer ?
#
loop_
_entity_poly.entity_id
_entity_poly.type
_entity_poly.pdbx_seq_one_letter_code
_entity_poly.pdbx_strand_id
1 'polypeptide(L)'
;MTDMSNSKASLGRAIHAISGKWGWFVALGGGELVLGGIASANLMAASLASVAVMGATIAVAGVFQIVHAFSVHGLRGFLFWLLAGIVYAGAGAIILHDPLLASFTLSLAMCAFLVAAGVTRIWAGFHMRPAAGWRWIVAAGVVTFCVGVMLVAAWPAIGLWLLGAMLVVDLVFQGWGFIAFGLALRSRASRHSAEPATV
;
A
#
# COMPACT_ATOMS: atom_id res chain seq x y z
N MET A 1 -32.86 -4.90 -19.98
CA MET A 1 -33.11 -5.82 -18.84
C MET A 1 -32.18 -7.04 -18.80
N THR A 2 -31.51 -7.40 -19.91
CA THR A 2 -30.62 -8.57 -20.04
C THR A 2 -29.22 -8.40 -19.40
N ASP A 3 -28.63 -7.20 -19.38
CA ASP A 3 -27.28 -6.99 -18.82
C ASP A 3 -27.20 -7.06 -17.28
N MET A 4 -28.22 -6.60 -16.57
CA MET A 4 -28.25 -6.63 -15.09
C MET A 4 -28.35 -8.06 -14.54
N SER A 5 -29.03 -8.95 -15.25
CA SER A 5 -29.11 -10.38 -14.89
C SER A 5 -27.74 -11.06 -15.04
N ASN A 6 -27.06 -10.78 -16.15
CA ASN A 6 -25.77 -11.39 -16.47
C ASN A 6 -24.65 -10.91 -15.51
N SER A 7 -24.65 -9.63 -15.13
CA SER A 7 -23.71 -9.11 -14.11
C SER A 7 -23.89 -9.74 -12.74
N LYS A 8 -25.14 -9.92 -12.27
CA LYS A 8 -25.43 -10.58 -10.99
C LYS A 8 -25.00 -12.05 -11.00
N ALA A 9 -25.24 -12.76 -12.10
CA ALA A 9 -24.82 -14.16 -12.27
C ALA A 9 -23.29 -14.31 -12.35
N SER A 10 -22.60 -13.39 -13.03
CA SER A 10 -21.14 -13.31 -13.07
C SER A 10 -20.53 -13.08 -11.69
N LEU A 11 -21.06 -12.08 -10.96
CA LEU A 11 -20.63 -11.74 -9.60
C LEU A 11 -20.85 -12.90 -8.63
N GLY A 12 -21.99 -13.60 -8.73
CA GLY A 12 -22.30 -14.78 -7.93
C GLY A 12 -21.29 -15.92 -8.14
N ARG A 13 -20.92 -16.21 -9.39
CA ARG A 13 -19.91 -17.23 -9.71
C ARG A 13 -18.52 -16.86 -9.20
N ALA A 14 -18.12 -15.60 -9.35
CA ALA A 14 -16.84 -15.11 -8.84
C ALA A 14 -16.77 -15.22 -7.31
N ILE A 15 -17.82 -14.78 -6.60
CA ILE A 15 -17.91 -14.89 -5.14
C ILE A 15 -17.84 -16.37 -4.71
N HIS A 16 -18.53 -17.27 -5.42
CA HIS A 16 -18.51 -18.69 -5.13
C HIS A 16 -17.10 -19.30 -5.27
N ALA A 17 -16.38 -18.97 -6.36
CA ALA A 17 -15.02 -19.42 -6.61
C ALA A 17 -14.02 -18.95 -5.53
N ILE A 18 -14.25 -17.77 -4.93
CA ILE A 18 -13.40 -17.18 -3.90
C ILE A 18 -13.80 -17.72 -2.51
N SER A 19 -15.08 -18.03 -2.28
CA SER A 19 -15.61 -18.51 -1.00
C SER A 19 -15.00 -19.85 -0.55
N GLY A 20 -14.64 -20.73 -1.49
CA GLY A 20 -13.92 -21.97 -1.21
C GLY A 20 -12.49 -21.77 -0.72
N LYS A 21 -11.92 -20.57 -0.89
CA LYS A 21 -10.54 -20.22 -0.50
C LYS A 21 -10.46 -19.38 0.79
N TRP A 22 -11.54 -19.31 1.58
CA TRP A 22 -11.59 -18.50 2.80
C TRP A 22 -10.43 -18.79 3.77
N GLY A 23 -10.04 -20.07 3.90
CA GLY A 23 -8.93 -20.48 4.77
C GLY A 23 -7.58 -19.91 4.31
N TRP A 24 -7.40 -19.69 3.00
CA TRP A 24 -6.18 -19.06 2.47
C TRP A 24 -6.08 -17.59 2.86
N PHE A 25 -7.19 -16.84 2.82
CA PHE A 25 -7.21 -15.44 3.27
C PHE A 25 -6.93 -15.31 4.77
N VAL A 26 -7.50 -16.20 5.58
CA VAL A 26 -7.20 -16.23 7.03
C VAL A 26 -5.74 -16.61 7.29
N ALA A 27 -5.20 -17.58 6.55
CA ALA A 27 -3.78 -17.96 6.66
C ALA A 27 -2.84 -16.83 6.25
N LEU A 28 -3.14 -16.13 5.14
CA LEU A 28 -2.41 -14.94 4.72
C LEU A 28 -2.44 -13.86 5.79
N GLY A 29 -3.62 -13.53 6.32
CA GLY A 29 -3.74 -12.51 7.36
C GLY A 29 -3.05 -12.89 8.67
N GLY A 30 -3.12 -14.16 9.07
CA GLY A 30 -2.34 -14.68 10.20
C GLY A 30 -0.83 -14.59 9.96
N GLY A 31 -0.37 -14.91 8.75
CA GLY A 31 1.03 -14.78 8.35
C GLY A 31 1.52 -13.33 8.42
N GLU A 32 0.72 -12.37 7.95
CA GLU A 32 1.04 -10.94 8.04
C GLU A 32 1.08 -10.43 9.48
N LEU A 33 0.20 -10.89 10.35
CA LEU A 33 0.27 -10.55 11.78
C LEU A 33 1.53 -11.12 12.45
N VAL A 34 1.94 -12.34 12.10
CA VAL A 34 3.19 -12.93 12.60
C VAL A 34 4.40 -12.15 12.08
N LEU A 35 4.43 -11.85 10.79
CA LEU A 35 5.48 -11.02 10.18
C LEU A 35 5.53 -9.62 10.80
N GLY A 36 4.38 -8.99 11.03
CA GLY A 36 4.27 -7.71 11.70
C GLY A 36 4.78 -7.76 13.14
N GLY A 37 4.46 -8.84 13.86
CA GLY A 37 5.01 -9.13 15.18
C GLY A 37 6.53 -9.27 15.17
N ILE A 38 7.09 -10.04 14.24
CA ILE A 38 8.54 -10.20 14.08
C ILE A 38 9.20 -8.86 13.71
N ALA A 39 8.64 -8.13 12.76
CA ALA A 39 9.14 -6.83 12.33
C ALA A 39 9.09 -5.79 13.47
N SER A 40 8.09 -5.86 14.34
CA SER A 40 7.98 -4.97 15.51
C SER A 40 9.10 -5.18 16.54
N ALA A 41 9.71 -6.38 16.58
CA ALA A 41 10.83 -6.67 17.49
C ALA A 41 12.09 -5.87 17.13
N ASN A 42 12.30 -5.55 15.85
CA ASN A 42 13.40 -4.71 15.39
C ASN A 42 12.96 -3.83 14.21
N LEU A 43 12.39 -2.68 14.56
CA LEU A 43 11.91 -1.69 13.60
C LEU A 43 13.01 -1.15 12.68
N MET A 44 14.25 -1.06 13.16
CA MET A 44 15.38 -0.62 12.33
C MET A 44 15.70 -1.65 11.24
N ALA A 45 15.76 -2.94 11.61
CA ALA A 45 15.96 -4.01 10.65
C ALA A 45 14.79 -4.09 9.65
N ALA A 46 13.55 -3.92 10.12
CA ALA A 46 12.36 -3.86 9.27
C ALA A 46 12.46 -2.69 8.26
N SER A 47 12.85 -1.51 8.72
CA SER A 47 13.05 -0.34 7.86
C SER A 47 14.09 -0.60 6.77
N LEU A 48 15.27 -1.10 7.15
CA LEU A 48 16.35 -1.39 6.20
C LEU A 48 15.96 -2.48 5.21
N ALA A 49 15.28 -3.53 5.67
CA ALA A 49 14.78 -4.59 4.80
C ALA A 49 13.76 -4.05 3.79
N SER A 50 12.80 -3.23 4.22
CA SER A 50 11.82 -2.61 3.32
C SER A 50 12.48 -1.71 2.29
N VAL A 51 13.44 -0.87 2.70
CA VAL A 51 14.17 0.02 1.80
C VAL A 51 15.02 -0.79 0.82
N ALA A 52 15.65 -1.88 1.25
CA ALA A 52 16.41 -2.76 0.38
C ALA A 52 15.51 -3.45 -0.67
N VAL A 53 14.35 -3.98 -0.25
CA VAL A 53 13.36 -4.57 -1.18
C VAL A 53 12.85 -3.52 -2.17
N MET A 54 12.59 -2.30 -1.71
CA MET A 54 12.20 -1.19 -2.58
C MET A 54 13.32 -0.83 -3.57
N GLY A 55 14.57 -0.72 -3.13
CA GLY A 55 15.72 -0.48 -3.99
C GLY A 55 15.91 -1.57 -5.05
N ALA A 56 15.78 -2.84 -4.65
CA ALA A 56 15.88 -3.98 -5.56
C ALA A 56 14.76 -3.97 -6.61
N THR A 57 13.51 -3.71 -6.20
CA THR A 57 12.37 -3.65 -7.13
C THR A 57 12.48 -2.46 -8.08
N ILE A 58 12.94 -1.29 -7.62
CA ILE A 58 13.22 -0.13 -8.48
C ILE A 58 14.33 -0.45 -9.49
N ALA A 59 15.40 -1.12 -9.06
CA ALA A 59 16.49 -1.52 -9.95
C ALA A 59 16.00 -2.48 -11.04
N VAL A 60 15.26 -3.52 -10.65
CA VAL A 60 14.65 -4.49 -11.58
C VAL A 60 13.70 -3.80 -12.55
N ALA A 61 12.84 -2.89 -12.06
CA ALA A 61 11.97 -2.09 -12.92
C ALA A 61 12.76 -1.24 -13.93
N GLY A 62 13.89 -0.65 -13.51
CA GLY A 62 14.79 0.07 -14.40
C GLY A 62 15.36 -0.81 -15.51
N VAL A 63 15.79 -2.03 -15.18
CA VAL A 63 16.26 -3.01 -16.18
C VAL A 63 15.15 -3.34 -17.17
N PHE A 64 13.92 -3.59 -16.71
CA PHE A 64 12.78 -3.83 -17.60
C PHE A 64 12.49 -2.64 -18.52
N GLN A 65 12.59 -1.40 -18.03
CA GLN A 65 12.41 -0.20 -18.85
C GLN A 65 13.49 -0.06 -19.91
N ILE A 66 14.75 -0.36 -19.58
CA ILE A 66 15.86 -0.36 -20.55
C ILE A 66 15.60 -1.41 -21.64
N VAL A 67 15.22 -2.63 -21.25
CA VAL A 67 14.88 -3.69 -22.21
C VAL A 67 13.69 -3.28 -23.08
N HIS A 68 12.65 -2.68 -22.47
CA HIS A 68 11.48 -2.21 -23.19
C HIS A 68 11.79 -1.07 -24.18
N ALA A 69 12.76 -0.21 -23.87
CA ALA A 69 13.18 0.87 -24.76
C ALA A 69 13.54 0.34 -26.16
N PHE A 70 14.23 -0.82 -26.23
CA PHE A 70 14.59 -1.46 -27.51
C PHE A 70 13.41 -2.01 -28.30
N SER A 71 12.25 -2.20 -27.68
CA SER A 71 11.02 -2.65 -28.35
C SER A 71 10.18 -1.49 -28.90
N VAL A 72 10.46 -0.24 -28.54
CA VAL A 72 9.67 0.93 -28.95
C VAL A 72 10.17 1.48 -30.29
N HIS A 73 9.25 1.58 -31.26
CA HIS A 73 9.54 2.22 -32.54
C HIS A 73 9.48 3.75 -32.41
N GLY A 74 10.61 4.42 -32.70
CA GLY A 74 10.73 5.88 -32.74
C GLY A 74 11.72 6.43 -31.72
N LEU A 75 12.60 7.33 -32.18
CA LEU A 75 13.73 7.86 -31.40
C LEU A 75 13.31 8.55 -30.09
N ARG A 76 12.19 9.30 -30.10
CA ARG A 76 11.69 10.01 -28.91
C ARG A 76 11.20 9.04 -27.82
N GLY A 77 10.53 7.96 -28.22
CA GLY A 77 10.06 6.93 -27.29
C GLY A 77 11.22 6.10 -26.74
N PHE A 78 12.13 5.67 -27.61
CA PHE A 78 13.36 4.98 -27.24
C PHE A 78 14.18 5.77 -26.20
N LEU A 79 14.47 7.05 -26.48
CA LEU A 79 15.30 7.88 -25.61
C LEU A 79 14.63 8.15 -24.25
N PHE A 80 13.30 8.33 -24.25
CA PHE A 80 12.54 8.51 -23.02
C PHE A 80 12.61 7.27 -22.12
N TRP A 81 12.33 6.08 -22.67
CA TRP A 81 12.35 4.83 -21.90
C TRP A 81 13.76 4.42 -21.48
N LEU A 82 14.77 4.67 -22.32
CA LEU A 82 16.16 4.41 -21.98
C LEU A 82 16.62 5.32 -20.84
N LEU A 83 16.35 6.63 -20.92
CA LEU A 83 16.71 7.57 -19.87
C LEU A 83 15.96 7.28 -18.57
N ALA A 84 14.66 7.02 -18.64
CA ALA A 84 13.86 6.63 -17.49
C ALA A 84 14.39 5.35 -16.83
N GLY A 85 14.71 4.33 -17.64
CA GLY A 85 15.28 3.08 -17.16
C GLY A 85 16.66 3.24 -16.53
N ILE A 86 17.54 4.07 -17.09
CA ILE A 86 18.85 4.41 -16.48
C ILE A 86 18.66 5.11 -15.13
N VAL A 87 17.76 6.08 -15.06
CA VAL A 87 17.46 6.80 -13.81
C VAL A 87 16.91 5.84 -12.77
N TYR A 88 15.98 4.94 -13.13
CA TYR A 88 15.43 3.93 -12.22
C TYR A 88 16.50 2.94 -11.76
N ALA A 89 17.28 2.38 -12.68
CA ALA A 89 18.34 1.43 -12.34
C ALA A 89 19.40 2.07 -11.43
N GLY A 90 19.80 3.30 -11.74
CA GLY A 90 20.73 4.09 -10.93
C GLY A 90 20.18 4.41 -9.54
N ALA A 91 18.91 4.85 -9.44
CA ALA A 91 18.27 5.12 -8.16
C ALA A 91 18.19 3.86 -7.29
N GLY A 92 17.79 2.73 -7.89
CA GLY A 92 17.75 1.43 -7.19
C GLY A 92 19.14 1.00 -6.71
N ALA A 93 20.17 1.15 -7.53
CA ALA A 93 21.55 0.83 -7.16
C ALA A 93 22.07 1.71 -6.01
N ILE A 94 21.77 3.02 -6.02
CA ILE A 94 22.14 3.94 -4.94
C ILE A 94 21.47 3.52 -3.62
N ILE A 95 20.18 3.18 -3.66
CA ILE A 95 19.43 2.72 -2.48
C ILE A 95 20.03 1.43 -1.91
N LEU A 96 20.44 0.49 -2.77
CA LEU A 96 21.05 -0.76 -2.36
C LEU A 96 22.46 -0.59 -1.80
N HIS A 97 23.21 0.41 -2.29
CA HIS A 97 24.57 0.68 -1.82
C HIS A 97 24.58 1.35 -0.44
N ASP A 98 23.69 2.31 -0.19
CA ASP A 98 23.54 2.96 1.11
C ASP A 98 22.07 3.02 1.56
N PRO A 99 21.55 1.91 2.11
CA PRO A 99 20.17 1.83 2.57
C PRO A 99 19.90 2.72 3.80
N LEU A 100 20.93 3.13 4.54
CA LEU A 100 20.77 4.06 5.66
C LEU A 100 20.42 5.45 5.13
N LEU A 101 21.22 5.98 4.21
CA LEU A 101 20.97 7.29 3.60
C LEU A 101 19.64 7.31 2.85
N ALA A 102 19.32 6.21 2.16
CA ALA A 102 18.02 6.04 1.52
C ALA A 102 16.88 6.09 2.55
N SER A 103 16.97 5.38 3.68
CA SER A 103 15.95 5.40 4.73
C SER A 103 15.67 6.80 5.27
N PHE A 104 16.71 7.61 5.50
CA PHE A 104 16.55 9.00 5.93
C PHE A 104 15.82 9.86 4.88
N THR A 105 16.20 9.71 3.61
CA THR A 105 15.65 10.48 2.50
C THR A 105 14.19 10.10 2.24
N LEU A 106 13.89 8.80 2.22
CA LEU A 106 12.53 8.28 2.08
C LEU A 106 11.64 8.67 3.26
N SER A 107 12.17 8.65 4.49
CA SER A 107 11.44 9.12 5.66
C SER A 107 11.10 10.60 5.57
N LEU A 108 12.05 11.44 5.15
CA LEU A 108 11.80 12.87 4.95
C LEU A 108 10.73 13.11 3.87
N ALA A 109 10.79 12.35 2.77
CA ALA A 109 9.78 12.38 1.72
C ALA A 109 8.39 11.95 2.25
N MET A 110 8.32 10.92 3.09
CA MET A 110 7.07 10.52 3.75
C MET A 110 6.54 11.60 4.69
N CYS A 111 7.39 12.24 5.48
CA CYS A 111 6.99 13.34 6.34
C CYS A 111 6.43 14.52 5.53
N ALA A 112 7.12 14.90 4.44
CA ALA A 112 6.66 15.94 3.52
C ALA A 112 5.31 15.57 2.88
N PHE A 113 5.13 14.30 2.48
CA PHE A 113 3.86 13.82 1.95
C PHE A 113 2.74 13.89 2.99
N LEU A 114 3.01 13.56 4.26
CA LEU A 114 2.03 13.63 5.33
C LEU A 114 1.58 15.07 5.60
N VAL A 115 2.53 16.01 5.58
CA VAL A 115 2.25 17.45 5.65
C VAL A 115 1.37 17.88 4.46
N ALA A 116 1.76 17.55 3.23
CA ALA A 116 1.01 17.89 2.03
C ALA A 116 -0.41 17.27 2.03
N ALA A 117 -0.55 16.04 2.47
CA ALA A 117 -1.83 15.35 2.61
C ALA A 117 -2.72 16.03 3.67
N GLY A 118 -2.14 16.43 4.80
CA GLY A 118 -2.84 17.22 5.83
C GLY A 118 -3.37 18.54 5.28
N VAL A 119 -2.52 19.32 4.59
CA VAL A 119 -2.92 20.58 3.94
C VAL A 119 -4.04 20.35 2.92
N THR A 120 -3.90 19.35 2.06
CA THR A 120 -4.90 19.03 1.03
C THR A 120 -6.24 18.65 1.65
N ARG A 121 -6.26 17.85 2.72
CA ARG A 121 -7.49 17.49 3.45
C ARG A 121 -8.15 18.69 4.11
N ILE A 122 -7.37 19.58 4.72
CA ILE A 122 -7.87 20.82 5.31
C ILE A 122 -8.53 21.67 4.21
N TRP A 123 -7.82 21.88 3.09
CA TRP A 123 -8.31 22.66 1.95
C TRP A 123 -9.57 22.06 1.33
N ALA A 124 -9.60 20.76 1.09
CA ALA A 124 -10.76 20.05 0.57
C ALA A 124 -11.96 20.12 1.54
N GLY A 125 -11.72 19.96 2.84
CA GLY A 125 -12.76 20.07 3.86
C GLY A 125 -13.40 21.46 3.90
N PHE A 126 -12.63 22.54 3.69
CA PHE A 126 -13.19 23.88 3.54
C PHE A 126 -13.96 24.08 2.23
N HIS A 127 -13.52 23.48 1.13
CA HIS A 127 -14.23 23.52 -0.17
C HIS A 127 -15.55 22.74 -0.18
N MET A 128 -15.66 21.68 0.62
CA MET A 128 -16.85 20.83 0.70
C MET A 128 -18.00 21.42 1.55
N ARG A 129 -17.88 22.66 2.04
CA ARG A 129 -18.97 23.31 2.78
C ARG A 129 -20.19 23.51 1.87
N PRO A 130 -21.43 23.17 2.29
CA PRO A 130 -21.88 22.72 3.61
C PRO A 130 -22.17 21.20 3.73
N ALA A 131 -21.48 20.33 2.98
CA ALA A 131 -21.70 18.89 3.02
C ALA A 131 -21.56 18.31 4.44
N ALA A 132 -22.43 17.35 4.77
CA ALA A 132 -22.41 16.66 6.06
C ALA A 132 -21.05 15.94 6.24
N GLY A 133 -20.36 16.24 7.34
CA GLY A 133 -19.05 15.64 7.66
C GLY A 133 -17.82 16.50 7.33
N TRP A 134 -17.97 17.68 6.71
CA TRP A 134 -16.82 18.53 6.36
C TRP A 134 -15.90 18.87 7.56
N ARG A 135 -16.48 19.06 8.76
CA ARG A 135 -15.74 19.33 10.01
C ARG A 135 -14.84 18.16 10.41
N TRP A 136 -15.27 16.92 10.18
CA TRP A 136 -14.47 15.72 10.47
C TRP A 136 -13.29 15.60 9.51
N ILE A 137 -13.50 15.94 8.24
CA ILE A 137 -12.43 15.95 7.23
C ILE A 137 -11.37 16.98 7.59
N VAL A 138 -11.78 18.20 7.97
CA VAL A 138 -10.85 19.24 8.42
C VAL A 138 -10.11 18.82 9.68
N ALA A 139 -10.80 18.29 10.70
CA ALA A 139 -10.17 17.81 11.93
C ALA A 139 -9.12 16.72 11.65
N ALA A 140 -9.47 15.72 10.81
CA ALA A 140 -8.54 14.69 10.39
C ALA A 140 -7.33 15.28 9.61
N GLY A 141 -7.57 16.27 8.76
CA GLY A 141 -6.53 17.00 8.05
C GLY A 141 -5.57 17.73 8.98
N VAL A 142 -6.08 18.43 10.00
CA VAL A 142 -5.27 19.12 11.02
C VAL A 142 -4.41 18.12 11.80
N VAL A 143 -4.99 17.01 12.26
CA VAL A 143 -4.23 15.96 12.96
C VAL A 143 -3.13 15.40 12.05
N THR A 144 -3.45 15.08 10.80
CA THR A 144 -2.48 14.56 9.82
C THR A 144 -1.33 15.55 9.60
N PHE A 145 -1.65 16.84 9.46
CA PHE A 145 -0.67 17.91 9.29
C PHE A 145 0.24 18.04 10.52
N CYS A 146 -0.33 18.10 11.72
CA CYS A 146 0.43 18.20 12.97
C CYS A 146 1.38 17.02 13.15
N VAL A 147 0.92 15.79 12.88
CA VAL A 147 1.76 14.60 12.93
C VAL A 147 2.90 14.70 11.91
N GLY A 148 2.62 15.14 10.67
CA GLY A 148 3.64 15.35 9.64
C GLY A 148 4.71 16.34 10.08
N VAL A 149 4.30 17.51 10.60
CA VAL A 149 5.23 18.53 11.09
C VAL A 149 6.06 18.04 12.27
N MET A 150 5.46 17.32 13.22
CA MET A 150 6.19 16.72 14.34
C MET A 150 7.23 15.71 13.87
N LEU A 151 6.91 14.88 12.87
CA LEU A 151 7.85 13.91 12.31
C LEU A 151 8.99 14.59 11.53
N VAL A 152 8.73 15.69 10.83
CA VAL A 152 9.80 16.52 10.23
C VAL A 152 10.71 17.08 11.32
N ALA A 153 10.15 17.61 12.41
CA ALA A 153 10.93 18.18 13.51
C ALA A 153 11.75 17.12 14.29
N ALA A 154 11.27 15.87 14.33
CA ALA A 154 11.98 14.75 14.96
C ALA A 154 13.04 14.10 14.05
N TRP A 155 13.19 14.57 12.81
CA TRP A 155 14.27 14.16 11.92
C TRP A 155 15.62 14.75 12.40
N PRO A 156 16.73 13.98 12.44
CA PRO A 156 16.97 12.66 11.85
C PRO A 156 16.69 11.48 12.78
N ALA A 157 16.50 11.69 14.08
CA ALA A 157 16.46 10.62 15.09
C ALA A 157 15.40 9.54 14.78
N ILE A 158 14.26 9.91 14.21
CA ILE A 158 13.18 8.98 13.85
C ILE A 158 13.35 8.32 12.47
N GLY A 159 14.26 8.80 11.63
CA GLY A 159 14.35 8.41 10.21
C GLY A 159 14.65 6.92 9.97
N LEU A 160 15.41 6.26 10.87
CA LEU A 160 15.67 4.82 10.76
C LEU A 160 14.50 3.96 11.23
N TRP A 161 13.60 4.52 12.02
CA TRP A 161 12.52 3.79 12.69
C TRP A 161 11.18 4.01 12.01
N LEU A 162 11.01 5.15 11.33
CA LEU A 162 9.74 5.59 10.78
C LEU A 162 9.19 4.61 9.73
N LEU A 163 9.99 4.26 8.71
CA LEU A 163 9.53 3.35 7.66
C LEU A 163 9.23 1.94 8.19
N GLY A 164 10.05 1.45 9.12
CA GLY A 164 9.81 0.17 9.81
C GLY A 164 8.52 0.18 10.64
N ALA A 165 8.25 1.27 11.36
CA ALA A 165 7.01 1.44 12.12
C ALA A 165 5.80 1.51 11.19
N MET A 166 5.89 2.26 10.08
CA MET A 166 4.82 2.32 9.08
C MET A 166 4.56 0.94 8.45
N LEU A 167 5.61 0.18 8.15
CA LEU A 167 5.50 -1.20 7.66
C LEU A 167 4.76 -2.09 8.66
N VAL A 168 5.14 -2.08 9.94
CA VAL A 168 4.49 -2.89 10.97
C VAL A 168 3.01 -2.54 11.10
N VAL A 169 2.71 -1.24 11.11
CA VAL A 169 1.33 -0.76 11.14
C VAL A 169 0.55 -1.28 9.92
N ASP A 170 1.12 -1.14 8.73
CA ASP A 170 0.52 -1.62 7.47
C ASP A 170 0.24 -3.14 7.52
N LEU A 171 1.22 -3.96 7.91
CA LEU A 171 1.07 -5.41 8.06
C LEU A 171 -0.02 -5.79 9.07
N VAL A 172 -0.14 -5.04 10.17
CA VAL A 172 -1.17 -5.30 11.17
C VAL A 172 -2.57 -4.99 10.61
N PHE A 173 -2.73 -3.83 9.97
CA PHE A 173 -4.02 -3.47 9.37
C PHE A 173 -4.42 -4.42 8.23
N GLN A 174 -3.47 -4.78 7.37
CA GLN A 174 -3.71 -5.71 6.27
C GLN A 174 -4.01 -7.13 6.78
N GLY A 175 -3.28 -7.59 7.80
CA GLY A 175 -3.51 -8.89 8.44
C GLY A 175 -4.90 -9.02 9.04
N TRP A 176 -5.35 -8.02 9.81
CA TRP A 176 -6.72 -7.98 10.32
C TRP A 176 -7.76 -7.88 9.19
N GLY A 177 -7.47 -7.11 8.13
CA GLY A 177 -8.32 -6.99 6.95
C GLY A 177 -8.55 -8.33 6.26
N PHE A 178 -7.49 -9.10 6.02
CA PHE A 178 -7.59 -10.43 5.39
C PHE A 178 -8.28 -11.47 6.26
N ILE A 179 -8.04 -11.45 7.57
CA ILE A 179 -8.77 -12.33 8.51
C ILE A 179 -10.26 -12.00 8.49
N ALA A 180 -10.63 -10.72 8.62
CA ALA A 180 -12.03 -10.29 8.59
C ALA A 180 -12.71 -10.65 7.26
N PHE A 181 -12.01 -10.44 6.14
CA PHE A 181 -12.50 -10.80 4.81
C PHE A 181 -12.70 -12.32 4.66
N GLY A 182 -11.71 -13.12 5.06
CA GLY A 182 -11.80 -14.58 5.04
C GLY A 182 -12.94 -15.12 5.91
N LEU A 183 -13.14 -14.56 7.11
CA LEU A 183 -14.27 -14.93 7.97
C LEU A 183 -15.62 -14.51 7.38
N ALA A 184 -15.69 -13.37 6.71
CA ALA A 184 -16.89 -12.94 6.00
C ALA A 184 -17.25 -13.88 4.83
N LEU A 185 -16.25 -14.36 4.09
CA LEU A 185 -16.41 -15.39 3.03
C LEU A 185 -16.94 -16.71 3.61
N ARG A 186 -16.36 -17.19 4.72
CA ARG A 186 -16.83 -18.41 5.42
C ARG A 186 -18.29 -18.29 5.86
N SER A 187 -18.66 -17.13 6.39
CA SER A 187 -20.02 -16.85 6.88
C SER A 187 -21.06 -16.84 5.75
N ARG A 188 -20.66 -16.54 4.51
CA ARG A 188 -21.53 -16.59 3.33
C ARG A 188 -21.62 -17.99 2.73
N ALA A 189 -20.52 -18.73 2.69
CA ALA A 189 -20.51 -20.12 2.23
C ALA A 189 -21.40 -21.02 3.10
N SER A 190 -21.36 -20.85 4.43
CA SER A 190 -22.14 -21.64 5.39
C SER A 190 -23.65 -21.39 5.36
N ARG A 191 -24.11 -20.17 4.98
CA ARG A 191 -25.55 -19.87 4.87
C ARG A 191 -26.22 -20.54 3.67
N HIS A 192 -25.48 -20.78 2.58
CA HIS A 192 -26.04 -21.41 1.38
C HIS A 192 -26.20 -22.94 1.54
N SER A 193 -25.42 -23.58 2.42
CA SER A 193 -25.58 -25.01 2.74
C SER A 193 -26.74 -25.30 3.69
N ALA A 194 -27.33 -24.26 4.31
CA ALA A 194 -28.38 -24.38 5.31
C ALA A 194 -29.79 -24.08 4.77
N GLU A 195 -29.94 -23.74 3.49
CA GLU A 195 -31.23 -23.57 2.83
C GLU A 195 -31.64 -24.95 2.27
N PRO A 196 -32.56 -25.70 2.92
CA PRO A 196 -33.07 -26.94 2.35
C PRO A 196 -33.84 -26.57 1.09
N ALA A 197 -33.62 -27.31 0.00
CA ALA A 197 -34.44 -27.21 -1.19
C ALA A 197 -35.90 -27.42 -0.80
N THR A 198 -36.65 -26.33 -0.65
CA THR A 198 -38.10 -26.38 -0.57
C THR A 198 -38.57 -26.72 -1.98
N VAL A 199 -38.88 -28.02 -2.13
CA VAL A 199 -39.58 -28.64 -3.26
C VAL A 199 -40.91 -27.94 -3.52
#